data_AF-A0A842MYB7-F1
#
_entry.id   AF-A0A842MYB7-F1
#
_cell.length_a   1.000
_cell.length_b   1.000
_cell.length_c   1.000
_cell.angle_alpha   90.00
_cell.angle_beta   90.00
_cell.angle_gamma   90.00
#
_symmetry.space_group_name_H-M   'P 1'
#
loop_
_entity.id
_entity.type
_entity.pdbx_description
1 polymer ?
#
loop_
_entity_poly.entity_id
_entity_poly.type
_entity_poly.pdbx_seq_one_letter_code
_entity_poly.pdbx_strand_id
1 'polypeptide(L)'
;MTHTNLRDGDAVATTHGLIFYVFGYEHPPDRYHGFLKYVPEGLASRFDLPWLPYTWNYRGTTLVRPTEIYDPETYPRLIEGFRAALPEYIYDDPGLGRPMITIPPSLIEEAYVPSERLKVLVGRGPRDPLEERALELLTLISETGGVPMGDLGVHGSISLGTHQEGSDIDLSVYGARNYAEAKKALVALEARGRFILKRDDRIDAKRLNRGLYEGIDVVVNATRKRSEITPRRRTYRVLGPAEIEAACASAGEAPFRPATYGIEDVSLFRPGHPRAPEA
;
A
#
# COMPACT_ATOMS: atom_id res chain seq x y z
N MET A 1 -8.45 12.16 -18.85
CA MET A 1 -7.15 11.51 -19.09
C MET A 1 -7.32 10.04 -18.72
N THR A 2 -6.87 9.08 -19.54
CA THR A 2 -6.92 7.66 -19.16
C THR A 2 -5.83 7.40 -18.12
N HIS A 3 -6.20 7.23 -16.85
CA HIS A 3 -5.28 6.81 -15.80
C HIS A 3 -4.85 5.37 -16.08
N THR A 4 -3.77 5.20 -16.85
CA THR A 4 -3.24 3.88 -17.22
C THR A 4 -2.05 3.51 -16.35
N ASN A 5 -2.01 2.25 -15.93
CA ASN A 5 -0.88 1.60 -15.25
C ASN A 5 -0.61 2.02 -13.80
N LEU A 6 -1.68 2.25 -13.03
CA LEU A 6 -1.61 2.32 -11.56
C LEU A 6 -1.23 0.96 -10.97
N ARG A 7 -0.60 1.00 -9.79
CA ARG A 7 -0.10 -0.17 -9.07
C ARG A 7 -0.15 0.05 -7.56
N ASP A 8 0.21 -0.99 -6.82
CA ASP A 8 0.34 -0.99 -5.36
C ASP A 8 0.95 0.30 -4.79
N GLY A 9 0.20 0.96 -3.91
CA GLY A 9 0.59 2.20 -3.25
C GLY A 9 0.26 3.49 -4.02
N ASP A 10 -0.19 3.42 -5.27
CA ASP A 10 -0.74 4.61 -5.91
C ASP A 10 -2.11 4.94 -5.28
N ALA A 11 -2.34 6.20 -4.91
CA ALA A 11 -3.67 6.61 -4.43
C ALA A 11 -4.49 7.21 -5.57
N VAL A 12 -5.82 7.13 -5.47
CA VAL A 12 -6.73 7.78 -6.41
C VAL A 12 -7.85 8.50 -5.67
N ALA A 13 -8.17 9.70 -6.13
CA ALA A 13 -9.40 10.39 -5.80
C ALA A 13 -10.40 10.17 -6.93
N THR A 14 -11.63 9.84 -6.56
CA THR A 14 -12.69 9.53 -7.52
C THR A 14 -13.64 10.70 -7.69
N THR A 15 -14.44 10.69 -8.76
CA THR A 15 -15.47 11.71 -9.03
C THR A 15 -16.56 11.79 -7.95
N HIS A 16 -16.69 10.77 -7.10
CA HIS A 16 -17.57 10.77 -5.93
C HIS A 16 -16.88 11.26 -4.65
N GLY A 17 -15.62 11.72 -4.73
CA GLY A 17 -14.82 12.19 -3.60
C GLY A 17 -14.22 11.08 -2.72
N LEU A 18 -14.47 9.81 -3.02
CA LEU A 18 -13.82 8.68 -2.34
C LEU A 18 -12.32 8.66 -2.67
N ILE A 19 -11.49 8.34 -1.68
CA ILE A 19 -10.06 8.10 -1.87
C ILE A 19 -9.74 6.63 -1.62
N PHE A 20 -9.05 6.03 -2.57
CA PHE A 20 -8.57 4.65 -2.50
C PHE A 20 -7.07 4.57 -2.66
N TYR A 21 -6.46 3.53 -2.07
CA TYR A 21 -5.16 3.03 -2.49
C TYR A 21 -5.34 1.88 -3.45
N VAL A 22 -4.67 1.94 -4.60
CA VAL A 22 -4.53 0.78 -5.48
C VAL A 22 -3.66 -0.24 -4.78
N PHE A 23 -4.07 -1.51 -4.79
CA PHE A 23 -3.31 -2.60 -4.20
C PHE A 23 -3.01 -3.71 -5.22
N GLY A 24 -1.80 -4.25 -5.12
CA GLY A 24 -1.31 -5.27 -6.04
C GLY A 24 -0.91 -4.74 -7.41
N TYR A 25 -0.64 -5.68 -8.32
CA TYR A 25 -0.04 -5.40 -9.64
C TYR A 25 -0.77 -6.10 -10.79
N GLU A 26 -1.77 -6.93 -10.46
CA GLU A 26 -2.66 -7.58 -11.40
C GLU A 26 -4.06 -7.02 -11.19
N HIS A 27 -4.70 -6.56 -12.26
CA HIS A 27 -6.02 -5.94 -12.21
C HIS A 27 -6.89 -6.46 -13.36
N PRO A 28 -8.23 -6.51 -13.21
CA PRO A 28 -9.11 -6.80 -14.33
C PRO A 28 -8.95 -5.74 -15.45
N PRO A 29 -9.32 -6.04 -16.70
CA PRO A 29 -9.00 -5.18 -17.86
C PRO A 29 -9.54 -3.75 -17.76
N ASP A 30 -10.64 -3.55 -17.04
CA ASP A 30 -11.46 -2.34 -17.03
C ASP A 30 -11.53 -1.64 -15.66
N ARG A 31 -10.69 -2.03 -14.69
CA ARG A 31 -10.74 -1.53 -13.31
C ARG A 31 -9.45 -1.79 -12.55
N TYR A 32 -9.26 -1.05 -11.48
CA TYR A 32 -8.18 -1.26 -10.49
C TYR A 32 -8.74 -1.86 -9.21
N HIS A 33 -8.00 -2.74 -8.55
CA HIS A 33 -8.35 -3.15 -7.19
C HIS A 33 -8.08 -1.99 -6.23
N GLY A 34 -9.07 -1.66 -5.38
CA GLY A 34 -9.04 -0.47 -4.53
C GLY A 34 -9.24 -0.80 -3.05
N PHE A 35 -8.34 -0.30 -2.22
CA PHE A 35 -8.49 -0.25 -0.77
C PHE A 35 -9.10 1.09 -0.38
N LEU A 36 -10.36 1.10 0.07
CA LEU A 36 -11.02 2.34 0.51
C LEU A 36 -10.26 2.96 1.69
N LYS A 37 -9.82 4.20 1.56
CA LYS A 37 -9.09 4.91 2.61
C LYS A 37 -9.89 6.04 3.23
N TYR A 38 -10.53 6.87 2.41
CA TYR A 38 -11.30 8.01 2.90
C TYR A 38 -12.63 8.13 2.17
N VAL A 39 -13.65 8.54 2.92
CA VAL A 39 -15.01 8.74 2.45
C VAL A 39 -15.41 10.18 2.75
N PRO A 40 -16.02 10.92 1.80
CA PRO A 40 -16.64 12.21 2.11
C PRO A 40 -17.66 12.06 3.23
N GLU A 41 -17.65 12.95 4.21
CA GLU A 41 -18.54 12.88 5.37
C GLU A 41 -20.03 12.76 4.96
N GLY A 42 -20.44 13.47 3.90
CA GLY A 42 -21.80 13.38 3.35
C GLY A 42 -22.19 12.00 2.79
N LEU A 43 -21.22 11.14 2.46
CA LEU A 43 -21.44 9.76 2.03
C LEU A 43 -21.29 8.75 3.17
N ALA A 44 -20.76 9.15 4.33
CA ALA A 44 -20.46 8.23 5.43
C ALA A 44 -21.70 7.46 5.90
N SER A 45 -22.87 8.12 5.96
CA SER A 45 -24.15 7.50 6.36
C SER A 45 -24.62 6.36 5.44
N ARG A 46 -24.01 6.21 4.25
CA ARG A 46 -24.29 5.09 3.32
C ARG A 46 -23.55 3.81 3.70
N PHE A 47 -22.61 3.88 4.63
CA PHE A 47 -21.79 2.77 5.05
C PHE A 47 -21.95 2.55 6.56
N ASP A 48 -22.45 1.38 6.96
CA ASP A 48 -22.50 0.96 8.36
C ASP A 48 -21.11 0.48 8.80
N LEU A 49 -20.22 1.44 9.10
CA LEU A 49 -18.83 1.20 9.44
C LEU A 49 -18.45 1.92 10.74
N PRO A 50 -17.49 1.36 11.50
CA PRO A 50 -16.82 2.11 12.54
C PRO A 50 -15.91 3.19 11.94
N TRP A 51 -16.05 4.43 12.39
CA TRP A 51 -15.26 5.58 11.93
C TRP A 51 -14.26 6.02 12.99
N LEU A 52 -13.10 6.52 12.55
CA LEU A 52 -12.16 7.17 13.44
C LEU A 52 -12.73 8.52 13.93
N PRO A 53 -12.36 8.97 15.14
CA PRO A 53 -12.84 10.23 15.71
C PRO A 53 -12.13 11.47 15.12
N TYR A 54 -11.49 11.32 13.96
CA TYR A 54 -10.72 12.37 13.30
C TYR A 54 -11.23 12.56 11.88
N THR A 55 -11.12 13.79 11.39
CA THR A 55 -11.45 14.15 10.01
C THR A 55 -10.23 14.69 9.29
N TRP A 56 -10.29 14.70 7.96
CA TRP A 56 -9.27 15.27 7.09
C TRP A 56 -9.92 16.27 6.14
N ASN A 57 -9.20 17.33 5.78
CA ASN A 57 -9.63 18.23 4.71
C ASN A 57 -8.92 17.83 3.41
N TYR A 58 -9.71 17.55 2.38
CA TYR A 58 -9.21 17.35 1.02
C TYR A 58 -9.89 18.34 0.10
N ARG A 59 -9.15 19.40 -0.28
CA ARG A 59 -9.62 20.46 -1.20
C ARG A 59 -10.97 21.06 -0.77
N GLY A 60 -11.14 21.32 0.52
CA GLY A 60 -12.39 21.87 1.07
C GLY A 60 -13.46 20.82 1.40
N THR A 61 -13.25 19.55 1.07
CA THR A 61 -14.15 18.46 1.44
C THR A 61 -13.70 17.80 2.75
N THR A 62 -14.62 17.67 3.71
CA THR A 62 -14.39 16.89 4.93
C THR A 62 -14.44 15.40 4.62
N LEU A 63 -13.37 14.69 4.97
CA LEU A 63 -13.22 13.26 4.81
C LEU A 63 -13.22 12.57 6.18
N VAL A 64 -13.87 11.41 6.24
CA VAL A 64 -13.81 10.46 7.35
C VAL A 64 -13.10 9.18 6.91
N ARG A 65 -12.52 8.47 7.87
CA ARG A 65 -11.79 7.22 7.63
C ARG A 65 -12.36 6.11 8.51
N PRO A 66 -12.67 4.94 7.96
CA PRO A 66 -13.11 3.82 8.77
C PRO A 66 -11.92 3.18 9.51
N THR A 67 -12.14 2.57 10.67
CA THR A 67 -11.06 2.01 11.52
C THR A 67 -10.46 0.74 10.93
N GLU A 68 -11.27 -0.28 10.74
CA GLU A 68 -10.95 -1.58 10.16
C GLU A 68 -12.08 -1.97 9.21
N ILE A 69 -11.76 -2.35 7.98
CA ILE A 69 -12.76 -2.57 6.92
C ILE A 69 -12.61 -3.90 6.17
N TYR A 70 -11.62 -4.71 6.54
CA TYR A 70 -11.34 -6.00 5.89
C TYR A 70 -11.33 -7.17 6.87
N ASP A 71 -11.88 -6.98 8.07
CA ASP A 71 -12.23 -8.09 8.94
C ASP A 71 -13.52 -8.78 8.44
N PRO A 72 -13.79 -10.03 8.87
CA PRO A 72 -14.95 -10.80 8.40
C PRO A 72 -16.31 -10.16 8.69
N GLU A 73 -16.42 -9.26 9.67
CA GLU A 73 -17.69 -8.64 10.06
C GLU A 73 -17.94 -7.33 9.31
N THR A 74 -16.90 -6.53 9.09
CA THR A 74 -17.03 -5.21 8.46
C THR A 74 -17.04 -5.29 6.94
N TYR A 75 -16.27 -6.21 6.34
CA TYR A 75 -16.18 -6.32 4.88
C TYR A 75 -17.54 -6.54 4.19
N PRO A 76 -18.42 -7.44 4.67
CA PRO A 76 -19.76 -7.59 4.10
C PRO A 76 -20.59 -6.30 4.12
N ARG A 77 -20.55 -5.54 5.22
CA ARG A 77 -21.27 -4.27 5.36
C ARG A 77 -20.75 -3.21 4.40
N LEU A 78 -19.43 -3.19 4.18
CA LEU A 78 -18.81 -2.33 3.17
C LEU A 78 -19.31 -2.67 1.76
N ILE A 79 -19.36 -3.96 1.42
CA ILE A 79 -19.89 -4.43 0.13
C ILE A 79 -21.37 -4.04 -0.02
N GLU A 80 -22.19 -4.22 1.01
CA GLU A 80 -23.61 -3.84 1.01
C GLU A 80 -23.80 -2.33 0.81
N GLY A 81 -23.04 -1.50 1.53
CA GLY A 81 -23.07 -0.05 1.37
C GLY A 81 -22.72 0.39 -0.06
N PHE A 82 -21.66 -0.20 -0.64
CA PHE A 82 -21.33 0.04 -2.04
C PHE A 82 -22.42 -0.43 -3.00
N ARG A 83 -22.93 -1.67 -2.86
CA ARG A 83 -23.99 -2.17 -3.74
C ARG A 83 -25.24 -1.30 -3.71
N ALA A 84 -25.59 -0.73 -2.56
CA ALA A 84 -26.76 0.11 -2.39
C ALA A 84 -26.57 1.54 -2.91
N ALA A 85 -25.40 2.14 -2.69
CA ALA A 85 -25.18 3.56 -2.98
C ALA A 85 -24.35 3.83 -4.24
N LEU A 86 -23.34 3.01 -4.51
CA LEU A 86 -22.31 3.21 -5.52
C LEU A 86 -21.88 1.85 -6.14
N PRO A 87 -22.79 1.14 -6.82
CA PRO A 87 -22.55 -0.24 -7.27
C PRO A 87 -21.42 -0.37 -8.29
N GLU A 88 -21.06 0.70 -8.99
CA GLU A 88 -19.97 0.72 -9.97
C GLU A 88 -18.58 0.39 -9.39
N TYR A 89 -18.41 0.48 -8.07
CA TYR A 89 -17.17 0.06 -7.39
C TYR A 89 -17.11 -1.44 -7.09
N ILE A 90 -18.19 -2.19 -7.29
CA ILE A 90 -18.22 -3.63 -7.03
C ILE A 90 -17.88 -4.41 -8.29
N TYR A 91 -16.97 -5.37 -8.13
CA TYR A 91 -16.64 -6.36 -9.13
C TYR A 91 -16.82 -7.75 -8.53
N ASP A 92 -17.81 -8.51 -9.01
CA ASP A 92 -17.91 -9.93 -8.67
C ASP A 92 -16.82 -10.68 -9.44
N ASP A 93 -15.69 -10.94 -8.76
CA ASP A 93 -14.51 -11.52 -9.39
C ASP A 93 -14.74 -13.02 -9.67
N PRO A 94 -14.79 -13.46 -10.93
CA PRO A 94 -15.07 -14.85 -11.27
C PRO A 94 -13.95 -15.81 -10.88
N GLY A 95 -12.71 -15.32 -10.74
CA GLY A 95 -11.57 -16.14 -10.35
C GLY A 95 -11.50 -16.37 -8.84
N LEU A 96 -11.84 -15.34 -8.06
CA LEU A 96 -11.92 -15.42 -6.61
C LEU A 96 -13.26 -15.95 -6.09
N GLY A 97 -14.32 -15.90 -6.91
CA GLY A 97 -15.67 -16.32 -6.53
C GLY A 97 -16.30 -15.43 -5.46
N ARG A 98 -15.90 -14.15 -5.38
CA ARG A 98 -16.37 -13.20 -4.35
C ARG A 98 -16.38 -11.75 -4.87
N PRO A 99 -17.22 -10.87 -4.31
CA PRO A 99 -17.18 -9.45 -4.62
C PRO A 99 -15.88 -8.83 -4.15
N MET A 100 -15.32 -7.95 -4.98
CA MET A 100 -14.13 -7.17 -4.74
C MET A 100 -14.46 -5.69 -4.94
N ILE A 101 -13.81 -4.83 -4.15
CA ILE A 101 -13.90 -3.38 -4.33
C ILE A 101 -12.87 -2.98 -5.38
N THR A 102 -13.35 -2.29 -6.40
CA THR A 102 -12.59 -1.92 -7.59
C THR A 102 -12.97 -0.52 -8.07
N ILE A 103 -12.12 0.05 -8.91
CA ILE A 103 -12.23 1.44 -9.35
C ILE A 103 -12.19 1.45 -10.87
N PRO A 104 -13.33 1.67 -11.54
CA PRO A 104 -13.36 1.94 -12.97
C PRO A 104 -12.50 3.17 -13.31
N PRO A 105 -11.64 3.14 -14.36
CA PRO A 105 -10.82 4.28 -14.75
C PRO A 105 -11.62 5.53 -15.07
N SER A 106 -12.88 5.38 -15.52
CA SER A 106 -13.80 6.48 -15.81
C SER A 106 -14.22 7.27 -14.57
N LEU A 107 -14.10 6.69 -13.37
CA LEU A 107 -14.42 7.35 -12.10
C LEU A 107 -13.20 7.95 -11.41
N ILE A 108 -12.00 7.75 -11.96
CA ILE A 108 -10.78 8.34 -11.41
C ILE A 108 -10.71 9.79 -11.88
N GLU A 109 -10.80 10.70 -10.93
CA GLU A 109 -10.63 12.13 -11.17
C GLU A 109 -9.14 12.51 -11.12
N GLU A 110 -8.41 11.98 -10.13
CA GLU A 110 -6.98 12.23 -9.96
C GLU A 110 -6.26 11.01 -9.41
N ALA A 111 -5.02 10.82 -9.85
CA ALA A 111 -4.12 9.79 -9.34
C ALA A 111 -2.89 10.42 -8.69
N TYR A 112 -2.50 9.86 -7.54
CA TYR A 112 -1.39 10.27 -6.70
C TYR A 112 -0.32 9.18 -6.70
N VAL A 113 0.52 9.21 -7.73
CA VAL A 113 1.65 8.28 -7.88
C VAL A 113 2.84 8.79 -7.05
N PRO A 114 3.34 8.05 -6.04
CA PRO A 114 4.34 8.56 -5.10
C PRO A 114 5.59 9.20 -5.74
N SER A 115 6.13 8.60 -6.81
CA SER A 115 7.29 9.16 -7.52
C SER A 115 6.98 10.49 -8.21
N GLU A 116 5.80 10.61 -8.83
CA GLU A 116 5.38 11.86 -9.46
C GLU A 116 5.07 12.94 -8.42
N ARG A 117 4.52 12.54 -7.26
CA ARG A 117 4.27 13.45 -6.14
C ARG A 117 5.55 13.97 -5.51
N LEU A 118 6.60 13.15 -5.44
CA LEU A 118 7.93 13.62 -5.05
C LEU A 118 8.50 14.61 -6.07
N LYS A 119 8.37 14.36 -7.38
CA LYS A 119 8.81 15.33 -8.41
C LYS A 119 8.11 16.68 -8.27
N VAL A 120 6.79 16.65 -8.03
CA VAL A 120 6.01 17.88 -7.79
C VAL A 120 6.50 18.59 -6.52
N LEU A 121 6.73 17.86 -5.42
CA LEU A 121 7.27 18.42 -4.18
C LEU A 121 8.64 19.08 -4.40
N VAL A 122 9.56 18.39 -5.08
CA VAL A 122 10.89 18.93 -5.42
C VAL A 122 10.77 20.18 -6.30
N GLY A 123 9.94 20.13 -7.34
CA GLY A 123 9.81 21.24 -8.29
C GLY A 123 9.16 22.49 -7.70
N ARG A 124 8.22 22.34 -6.76
CA ARG A 124 7.53 23.47 -6.12
C ARG A 124 8.18 23.93 -4.80
N GLY A 125 9.05 23.11 -4.22
CA GLY A 125 9.58 23.28 -2.87
C GLY A 125 8.62 22.83 -1.75
N PRO A 126 9.14 22.44 -0.57
CA PRO A 126 8.32 22.17 0.60
C PRO A 126 7.60 23.46 1.05
N ARG A 127 6.37 23.32 1.53
CA ARG A 127 5.54 24.45 2.02
C ARG A 127 5.37 24.48 3.52
N ASP A 128 5.78 23.42 4.19
CA ASP A 128 5.67 23.25 5.63
C ASP A 128 6.79 22.33 6.15
N PRO A 129 7.00 22.26 7.48
CA PRO A 129 8.06 21.47 8.07
C PRO A 129 7.98 19.97 7.78
N LEU A 130 6.78 19.38 7.63
CA LEU A 130 6.64 17.94 7.39
C LEU A 130 7.13 17.60 5.98
N GLU A 131 6.77 18.42 4.98
CA GLU A 131 7.27 18.30 3.62
C GLU A 131 8.79 18.50 3.53
N GLU A 132 9.33 19.46 4.29
CA GLU A 132 10.77 19.70 4.40
C GLU A 132 11.49 18.46 4.94
N ARG A 133 11.01 17.90 6.07
CA ARG A 133 11.58 16.69 6.67
C ARG A 133 11.51 15.47 5.77
N ALA A 134 10.39 15.30 5.07
CA ALA A 134 10.25 14.20 4.10
C ALA A 134 11.28 14.31 2.97
N LEU A 135 11.47 15.51 2.42
CA LEU A 135 12.44 15.75 1.35
C LEU A 135 13.89 15.60 1.83
N GLU A 136 14.23 16.11 3.02
CA GLU A 136 15.53 15.91 3.66
C GLU A 136 15.84 14.42 3.84
N LEU A 137 14.91 13.66 4.42
CA LEU A 137 15.10 12.24 4.67
C LEU A 137 15.27 11.44 3.37
N LEU A 138 14.47 11.75 2.34
CA LEU A 138 14.62 11.14 1.01
C LEU A 138 15.99 11.42 0.40
N THR A 139 16.50 12.65 0.56
CA THR A 139 17.84 13.03 0.11
C THR A 139 18.92 12.23 0.86
N LEU A 140 18.81 12.13 2.19
CA LEU A 140 19.73 11.35 3.01
C LEU A 140 19.73 9.86 2.64
N ILE A 141 18.55 9.28 2.38
CA ILE A 141 18.41 7.89 1.92
C ILE A 141 19.07 7.72 0.54
N SER A 142 18.83 8.65 -0.40
CA SER A 142 19.42 8.65 -1.73
C SER A 142 20.94 8.70 -1.67
N GLU A 143 21.51 9.65 -0.92
CA GLU A 143 22.96 9.84 -0.79
C GLU A 143 23.64 8.68 -0.05
N THR A 144 23.03 8.18 1.03
CA THR A 144 23.63 7.12 1.85
C THR A 144 23.50 5.74 1.18
N GLY A 145 22.37 5.47 0.52
CA GLY A 145 22.08 4.17 -0.11
C GLY A 145 22.42 4.10 -1.59
N GLY A 146 22.73 5.22 -2.24
CA GLY A 146 22.90 5.28 -3.69
C GLY A 146 21.60 4.98 -4.45
N VAL A 147 20.44 5.21 -3.83
CA VAL A 147 19.14 4.97 -4.46
C VAL A 147 18.75 6.22 -5.26
N PRO A 148 18.53 6.14 -6.58
CA PRO A 148 18.19 7.32 -7.38
C PRO A 148 16.90 7.98 -6.88
N MET A 149 16.89 9.31 -6.80
CA MET A 149 15.68 10.08 -6.44
C MET A 149 14.45 9.75 -7.30
N GLY A 150 14.65 9.38 -8.58
CA GLY A 150 13.57 8.97 -9.48
C GLY A 150 12.93 7.62 -9.12
N ASP A 151 13.57 6.82 -8.26
CA ASP A 151 13.04 5.57 -7.71
C ASP A 151 12.52 5.73 -6.28
N LEU A 152 12.37 6.96 -5.79
CA LEU A 152 11.78 7.26 -4.50
C LEU A 152 10.44 7.99 -4.69
N GLY A 153 9.64 8.04 -3.63
CA GLY A 153 8.34 8.70 -3.66
C GLY A 153 7.82 9.09 -2.28
N VAL A 154 6.93 10.09 -2.25
CA VAL A 154 6.14 10.46 -1.07
C VAL A 154 4.75 9.88 -1.20
N HIS A 155 4.25 9.29 -0.12
CA HIS A 155 2.97 8.60 -0.06
C HIS A 155 2.09 9.29 1.02
N GLY A 156 0.94 8.71 1.33
CA GLY A 156 0.18 9.11 2.50
C GLY A 156 -0.45 10.49 2.38
N SER A 157 -0.56 11.15 3.52
CA SER A 157 -1.17 12.47 3.63
C SER A 157 -0.38 13.56 2.91
N ILE A 158 0.96 13.49 2.87
CA ILE A 158 1.81 14.40 2.09
C ILE A 158 1.49 14.29 0.60
N SER A 159 1.37 13.07 0.09
CA SER A 159 1.02 12.81 -1.30
C SER A 159 -0.33 13.43 -1.68
N LEU A 160 -1.34 13.25 -0.81
CA LEU A 160 -2.70 13.74 -0.99
C LEU A 160 -2.87 15.24 -0.67
N GLY A 161 -1.92 15.86 0.04
CA GLY A 161 -2.05 17.22 0.58
C GLY A 161 -3.10 17.32 1.69
N THR A 162 -3.24 16.25 2.48
CA THR A 162 -4.21 16.15 3.60
C THR A 162 -3.51 16.00 4.94
N HIS A 163 -2.21 16.28 5.03
CA HIS A 163 -1.48 16.20 6.28
C HIS A 163 -1.83 17.35 7.21
N GLN A 164 -1.73 17.06 8.49
CA GLN A 164 -1.97 17.95 9.61
C GLN A 164 -0.88 17.75 10.66
N GLU A 165 -0.89 18.56 11.71
CA GLU A 165 0.01 18.38 12.85
C GLU A 165 -0.08 16.94 13.41
N GLY A 166 1.08 16.33 13.65
CA GLY A 166 1.18 14.94 14.08
C GLY A 166 1.01 13.89 12.96
N SER A 167 1.01 14.30 11.68
CA SER A 167 1.06 13.33 10.58
C SER A 167 2.44 12.68 10.44
N ASP A 168 2.42 11.40 10.08
CA ASP A 168 3.63 10.62 9.78
C ASP A 168 4.18 10.95 8.38
N ILE A 169 5.42 10.52 8.13
CA ILE A 169 6.06 10.54 6.81
C ILE A 169 5.96 9.15 6.19
N ASP A 170 5.10 9.00 5.20
CA ASP A 170 5.01 7.78 4.38
C ASP A 170 5.87 7.93 3.11
N LEU A 171 6.85 7.05 2.94
CA LEU A 171 7.73 7.00 1.78
C LEU A 171 7.53 5.71 0.98
N SER A 172 7.83 5.77 -0.32
CA SER A 172 7.89 4.61 -1.21
C SER A 172 9.26 4.53 -1.88
N VAL A 173 9.78 3.31 -1.98
CA VAL A 173 11.01 2.99 -2.73
C VAL A 173 10.65 1.98 -3.82
N TYR A 174 10.89 2.37 -5.06
CA TYR A 174 10.63 1.55 -6.22
C TYR A 174 11.82 0.64 -6.51
N GLY A 175 11.58 -0.67 -6.48
CA GLY A 175 12.59 -1.69 -6.81
C GLY A 175 13.04 -2.52 -5.61
N ALA A 176 13.17 -3.84 -5.79
CA ALA A 176 13.57 -4.75 -4.72
C ALA A 176 14.99 -4.43 -4.23
N ARG A 177 15.92 -4.24 -5.18
CA ARG A 177 17.30 -3.86 -4.91
C ARG A 177 17.38 -2.49 -4.24
N ASN A 178 16.65 -1.51 -4.78
CA ASN A 178 16.63 -0.15 -4.23
C ASN A 178 16.09 -0.13 -2.81
N TYR A 179 15.03 -0.87 -2.53
CA TYR A 179 14.50 -0.99 -1.18
C TYR A 179 15.49 -1.64 -0.22
N ALA A 180 16.23 -2.66 -0.66
CA ALA A 180 17.30 -3.26 0.14
C ALA A 180 18.41 -2.25 0.48
N GLU A 181 18.83 -1.44 -0.49
CA GLU A 181 19.82 -0.37 -0.24
C GLU A 181 19.26 0.76 0.64
N ALA A 182 17.99 1.14 0.48
CA ALA A 182 17.33 2.12 1.34
C ALA A 182 17.29 1.63 2.80
N LYS A 183 17.03 0.35 3.05
CA LYS A 183 17.10 -0.20 4.42
C LYS A 183 18.50 -0.14 5.01
N LYS A 184 19.54 -0.48 4.22
CA LYS A 184 20.93 -0.32 4.67
C LYS A 184 21.25 1.15 4.98
N ALA A 185 20.71 2.07 4.17
CA ALA A 185 20.82 3.51 4.43
C ALA A 185 20.19 3.91 5.76
N LEU A 186 18.97 3.43 6.07
CA LEU A 186 18.33 3.70 7.37
C LEU A 186 19.17 3.19 8.55
N VAL A 187 19.75 1.98 8.45
CA VAL A 187 20.66 1.43 9.47
C VAL A 187 21.92 2.30 9.62
N ALA A 188 22.50 2.76 8.51
CA ALA A 188 23.66 3.65 8.55
C ALA A 188 23.32 5.04 9.11
N LEU A 189 22.12 5.56 8.85
CA LEU A 189 21.63 6.81 9.42
C LEU A 189 21.38 6.67 10.93
N GLU A 190 20.87 5.52 11.38
CA GLU A 190 20.75 5.21 12.81
C GLU A 190 22.12 5.17 13.50
N ALA A 191 23.12 4.52 12.90
CA ALA A 191 24.48 4.51 13.43
C ALA A 191 25.12 5.91 13.54
N ARG A 192 24.62 6.88 12.76
CA ARG A 192 25.06 8.30 12.81
C ARG A 192 24.17 9.17 13.70
N GLY A 193 23.20 8.59 14.41
CA GLY A 193 22.26 9.32 15.26
C GLY A 193 21.27 10.21 14.49
N ARG A 194 21.05 9.96 13.20
CA ARG A 194 20.15 10.75 12.33
C ARG A 194 18.77 10.14 12.17
N PHE A 195 18.60 8.87 12.53
CA PHE A 195 17.34 8.13 12.43
C PHE A 195 17.25 7.14 13.60
N ILE A 196 16.05 6.76 14.02
CA ILE A 196 15.86 5.75 15.07
C ILE A 196 14.98 4.64 14.49
N LEU A 197 15.51 3.43 14.29
CA LEU A 197 14.69 2.32 13.78
C LEU A 197 13.81 1.76 14.89
N LYS A 198 12.51 1.64 14.62
CA LYS A 198 11.56 0.98 15.51
C LYS A 198 11.79 -0.52 15.51
N ARG A 199 11.76 -1.11 16.70
CA ARG A 199 11.94 -2.55 16.97
C ARG A 199 10.96 -3.01 18.04
N ASP A 200 9.73 -2.49 17.96
CA ASP A 200 8.69 -2.66 18.98
C ASP A 200 8.24 -4.13 19.07
N ASP A 201 8.30 -4.86 17.95
CA ASP A 201 8.00 -6.29 17.88
C ASP A 201 8.94 -7.06 16.94
N ARG A 202 8.73 -8.38 16.84
CA ARG A 202 9.52 -9.27 15.97
C ARG A 202 9.41 -8.91 14.48
N ILE A 203 8.27 -8.37 14.04
CA ILE A 203 8.03 -7.98 12.65
C ILE A 203 8.82 -6.72 12.34
N ASP A 204 8.73 -5.69 13.19
CA ASP A 204 9.44 -4.42 13.02
C ASP A 204 10.95 -4.64 13.08
N ALA A 205 11.44 -5.46 14.03
CA ALA A 205 12.84 -5.84 14.12
C ALA A 205 13.38 -6.57 12.88
N LYS A 206 12.50 -7.27 12.14
CA LYS A 206 12.87 -7.97 10.89
C LYS A 206 12.74 -7.07 9.65
N ARG A 207 11.71 -6.22 9.61
CA ARG A 207 11.42 -5.38 8.44
C ARG A 207 12.35 -4.18 8.34
N LEU A 208 12.67 -3.56 9.48
CA LEU A 208 13.53 -2.37 9.59
C LEU A 208 13.12 -1.27 8.59
N ASN A 209 11.82 -1.03 8.47
CA ASN A 209 11.23 -0.09 7.52
C ASN A 209 10.39 0.99 8.19
N ARG A 210 10.40 1.03 9.53
CA ARG A 210 9.72 2.01 10.36
C ARG A 210 10.72 2.63 11.34
N GLY A 211 10.51 3.88 11.69
CA GLY A 211 11.37 4.58 12.61
C GLY A 211 10.95 6.00 12.89
N LEU A 212 11.84 6.75 13.53
CA LEU A 212 11.68 8.17 13.81
C LEU A 212 12.77 8.96 13.08
N TYR A 213 12.37 10.03 12.40
CA TYR A 213 13.26 11.05 11.88
C TYR A 213 12.90 12.37 12.55
N GLU A 214 13.81 12.89 13.37
CA GLU A 214 13.60 14.14 14.12
C GLU A 214 12.29 14.18 14.92
N GLY A 215 11.96 13.05 15.56
CA GLY A 215 10.76 12.89 16.38
C GLY A 215 9.49 12.57 15.59
N ILE A 216 9.53 12.56 14.25
CA ILE A 216 8.39 12.26 13.39
C ILE A 216 8.42 10.79 13.00
N ASP A 217 7.26 10.15 13.06
CA ASP A 217 7.06 8.77 12.63
C ASP A 217 7.25 8.62 11.12
N VAL A 218 8.03 7.60 10.71
CA VAL A 218 8.35 7.34 9.31
C VAL A 218 8.06 5.89 8.97
N VAL A 219 7.43 5.67 7.82
CA VAL A 219 7.28 4.35 7.21
C VAL A 219 7.84 4.38 5.78
N VAL A 220 8.73 3.44 5.47
CA VAL A 220 9.27 3.25 4.12
C VAL A 220 8.71 1.96 3.54
N ASN A 221 7.92 2.05 2.47
CA ASN A 221 7.34 0.90 1.79
C ASN A 221 8.07 0.58 0.49
N ALA A 222 8.10 -0.70 0.10
CA ALA A 222 8.62 -1.13 -1.19
C ALA A 222 7.48 -1.19 -2.23
N THR A 223 7.74 -0.71 -3.43
CA THR A 223 6.83 -0.85 -4.58
C THR A 223 7.60 -1.44 -5.77
N ARG A 224 7.02 -2.38 -6.52
CA ARG A 224 7.70 -2.95 -7.68
C ARG A 224 7.96 -1.88 -8.74
N LYS A 225 9.12 -1.92 -9.39
CA LYS A 225 9.35 -1.18 -10.66
C LYS A 225 8.49 -1.76 -11.77
N ARG A 226 8.27 -0.99 -12.84
CA ARG A 226 7.54 -1.50 -14.01
C ARG A 226 8.23 -2.73 -14.62
N SER A 227 9.56 -2.74 -14.61
CA SER A 227 10.37 -3.88 -15.06
C SER A 227 10.32 -5.11 -14.15
N GLU A 228 9.85 -4.96 -12.90
CA GLU A 228 9.70 -6.07 -11.93
C GLU A 228 8.27 -6.63 -11.90
N ILE A 229 7.34 -6.00 -12.63
CA ILE A 229 5.97 -6.48 -12.74
C ILE A 229 5.90 -7.49 -13.88
N THR A 230 5.41 -8.69 -13.59
CA THR A 230 5.20 -9.70 -14.64
C THR A 230 4.15 -9.20 -15.65
N PRO A 231 4.43 -9.22 -16.97
CA PRO A 231 3.44 -8.82 -17.97
C PRO A 231 2.35 -9.88 -18.17
N ARG A 232 2.55 -11.09 -17.63
CA ARG A 232 1.63 -12.21 -17.80
C ARG A 232 0.46 -12.07 -16.84
N ARG A 233 -0.72 -11.75 -17.38
CA ARG A 233 -1.98 -11.88 -16.64
C ARG A 233 -2.23 -13.33 -16.28
N ARG A 234 -2.56 -13.58 -15.02
CA ARG A 234 -2.97 -14.89 -14.53
C ARG A 234 -4.46 -14.86 -14.25
N THR A 235 -5.11 -15.99 -14.51
CA THR A 235 -6.49 -16.23 -14.08
C THR A 235 -6.42 -17.25 -12.96
N TYR A 236 -6.93 -16.87 -11.80
CA TYR A 236 -6.95 -17.73 -10.62
C TYR A 236 -8.31 -18.42 -10.54
N ARG A 237 -8.34 -19.63 -10.00
CA ARG A 237 -9.56 -20.30 -9.55
C ARG A 237 -9.30 -20.85 -8.16
N VAL A 238 -10.08 -20.42 -7.18
CA VAL A 238 -9.97 -20.95 -5.81
C VAL A 238 -10.35 -22.44 -5.82
N LEU A 239 -9.43 -23.31 -5.40
CA LEU A 239 -9.67 -24.76 -5.29
C LEU A 239 -9.98 -25.21 -3.86
N GLY A 240 -9.75 -24.33 -2.88
CA GLY A 240 -9.82 -24.65 -1.45
C GLY A 240 -8.46 -24.46 -0.76
N PRO A 241 -8.43 -24.53 0.58
CA PRO A 241 -7.19 -24.45 1.33
C PRO A 241 -6.31 -25.68 1.06
N ALA A 242 -5.00 -25.45 1.05
CA ALA A 242 -3.99 -26.50 0.99
C ALA A 242 -2.92 -26.18 2.03
N GLU A 243 -2.42 -27.22 2.70
CA GLU A 243 -1.25 -27.10 3.54
C GLU A 243 -0.04 -27.62 2.75
N ILE A 244 1.04 -26.85 2.73
CA ILE A 244 2.27 -27.22 2.04
C ILE A 244 3.45 -27.05 2.98
N GLU A 245 4.45 -27.91 2.81
CA GLU A 245 5.80 -27.72 3.34
C GLU A 245 6.75 -27.59 2.16
N ALA A 246 7.61 -26.59 2.19
CA ALA A 246 8.54 -26.29 1.10
C ALA A 246 9.76 -25.53 1.63
N ALA A 247 10.90 -25.72 0.98
CA ALA A 247 12.09 -24.90 1.21
C ALA A 247 11.96 -23.56 0.49
N CYS A 248 12.30 -22.46 1.17
CA CYS A 248 12.27 -21.12 0.57
C CYS A 248 13.56 -20.84 -0.21
N ALA A 249 13.55 -21.17 -1.51
CA ALA A 249 14.67 -20.94 -2.42
C ALA A 249 14.97 -19.43 -2.65
N SER A 250 13.96 -18.56 -2.60
CA SER A 250 14.19 -17.11 -2.71
C SER A 250 13.10 -16.27 -2.03
N ALA A 251 13.53 -15.17 -1.40
CA ALA A 251 12.66 -14.22 -0.69
C ALA A 251 12.89 -12.75 -1.10
N GLY A 252 13.50 -12.52 -2.26
CA GLY A 252 13.84 -11.16 -2.73
C GLY A 252 12.62 -10.25 -2.92
N GLU A 253 11.45 -10.82 -3.21
CA GLU A 253 10.19 -10.09 -3.38
C GLU A 253 9.31 -10.06 -2.11
N ALA A 254 9.82 -10.56 -0.98
CA ALA A 254 9.13 -10.51 0.30
C ALA A 254 8.70 -9.10 0.76
N PRO A 255 9.39 -8.00 0.39
CA PRO A 255 8.95 -6.66 0.77
C PRO A 255 7.65 -6.17 0.11
N PHE A 256 7.25 -6.74 -1.03
CA PHE A 256 6.13 -6.23 -1.81
C PHE A 256 4.78 -6.79 -1.34
N ARG A 257 3.68 -6.18 -1.81
CA ARG A 257 2.31 -6.62 -1.56
C ARG A 257 1.57 -6.85 -2.88
N PRO A 258 1.18 -8.09 -3.24
CA PRO A 258 1.51 -9.34 -2.54
C PRO A 258 3.01 -9.66 -2.61
N ALA A 259 3.50 -10.33 -1.56
CA ALA A 259 4.85 -10.89 -1.51
C ALA A 259 4.92 -12.14 -2.39
N THR A 260 6.07 -12.41 -2.98
CA THR A 260 6.32 -13.62 -3.76
C THR A 260 7.58 -14.31 -3.28
N TYR A 261 7.49 -15.63 -3.11
CA TYR A 261 8.58 -16.48 -2.66
C TYR A 261 8.83 -17.54 -3.72
N GLY A 262 10.10 -17.76 -4.05
CA GLY A 262 10.50 -18.96 -4.77
C GLY A 262 10.57 -20.12 -3.78
N ILE A 263 9.92 -21.23 -4.11
CA ILE A 263 9.87 -22.43 -3.28
C ILE A 263 10.38 -23.64 -4.06
N GLU A 264 11.03 -24.55 -3.35
CA GLU A 264 11.52 -25.85 -3.83
C GLU A 264 11.14 -26.95 -2.84
N ASP A 265 11.33 -28.22 -3.21
CA ASP A 265 11.02 -29.38 -2.37
C ASP A 265 9.59 -29.38 -1.78
N VAL A 266 8.61 -29.09 -2.64
CA VAL A 266 7.21 -28.88 -2.22
C VAL A 266 6.51 -30.20 -1.91
N SER A 267 6.06 -30.36 -0.67
CA SER A 267 5.18 -31.42 -0.20
C SER A 267 3.78 -30.86 0.05
N LEU A 268 2.76 -31.50 -0.54
CA LEU A 268 1.36 -31.12 -0.38
C LEU A 268 0.67 -32.01 0.66
N PHE A 269 0.15 -31.41 1.73
CA PHE A 269 -0.73 -32.07 2.67
C PHE A 269 -2.18 -31.74 2.32
N ARG A 270 -2.94 -32.75 1.95
CA ARG A 270 -4.40 -32.59 1.79
C ARG A 270 -5.04 -32.51 3.17
N PRO A 271 -5.93 -31.54 3.44
CA PRO A 271 -6.75 -31.59 4.63
C PRO A 271 -7.58 -32.90 4.60
N GLY A 272 -7.28 -33.84 5.50
CA GLY A 272 -8.08 -35.07 5.67
C GLY A 272 -7.35 -36.43 5.72
N HIS A 273 -6.02 -36.51 5.60
CA HIS A 273 -5.30 -37.76 5.89
C HIS A 273 -4.55 -37.63 7.22
N PRO A 274 -4.88 -38.44 8.26
CA PRO A 274 -4.08 -38.45 9.48
C PRO A 274 -2.65 -38.87 9.15
N ARG A 275 -1.66 -38.13 9.66
CA ARG A 275 -0.27 -38.61 9.70
C ARG A 275 -0.30 -39.96 10.42
N ALA A 276 0.13 -41.02 9.75
CA ALA A 276 0.42 -42.27 10.45
C ALA A 276 1.49 -41.96 11.51
N PRO A 277 1.35 -42.46 12.75
CA PRO A 277 2.38 -42.26 13.76
C PRO A 277 3.68 -42.88 13.26
N GLU A 278 4.76 -42.12 13.36
CA GLU A 278 6.12 -42.61 13.15
C GLU A 278 6.38 -43.78 14.12
N ALA A 279 6.90 -44.88 13.57
CA ALA A 279 7.27 -46.09 14.30
C ALA A 279 8.69 -45.98 14.88
#